data_AF-A0A3D0YQV1-F1
#
_entry.id   AF-A0A3D0YQV1-F1
#
_cell.length_a   1.000
_cell.length_b   1.000
_cell.length_c   1.000
_cell.angle_alpha   90.00
_cell.angle_beta   90.00
_cell.angle_gamma   90.00
#
_symmetry.space_group_name_H-M   'P 1'
#
loop_
_entity.id
_entity.type
_entity.pdbx_description
1 polymer ?
#
loop_
_entity_poly.entity_id
_entity_poly.type
_entity_poly.pdbx_seq_one_letter_code
_entity_poly.pdbx_strand_id
1 'polypeptide(L)'
;MSNTDFHHLKIIDSHTCGEPTRVIIETPNGVSGLDKGSMMDRRIIMSDDYDWIRTTCLHEPRGHNAMVGALLCEPVNPDCIAGVIFFNNVGYLSSCIHGTIGVTATLAHMKKISAGTHRIETPVGEVTAELHDDGSVTVTNVPSYRYQKNVSIKVPGHGTVTGDVAWGGNWFFLTKDYDGDISIENIASLTKFSSALAQALVDHHIVGSDGAVVDHIEIFGDPTQGVSDSRSFVLCPGLAYDRSPCGTGTSAKLACLHADGKLAPKQIWRQASVLDTVFEGSVKPLENGQVIPMITGTAYVNGEATIIIQDTDPFKHGINAN
;
A
#
# COMPACT_ATOMS: atom_id res chain seq x y z
N MET A 1 -2.22 -39.48 23.07
CA MET A 1 -1.65 -38.69 21.96
C MET A 1 -2.74 -37.71 21.60
N SER A 2 -2.65 -36.46 22.07
CA SER A 2 -3.60 -35.42 21.66
C SER A 2 -3.46 -35.25 20.15
N ASN A 3 -4.57 -35.27 19.41
CA ASN A 3 -4.58 -34.81 18.03
C ASN A 3 -4.04 -33.38 18.05
N THR A 4 -2.85 -33.16 17.51
CA THR A 4 -2.39 -31.81 17.22
C THR A 4 -3.15 -31.42 15.96
N ASP A 5 -4.16 -30.57 16.10
CA ASP A 5 -4.86 -30.03 14.95
C ASP A 5 -3.91 -29.02 14.27
N PHE A 6 -3.85 -29.12 12.94
CA PHE A 6 -3.03 -28.26 12.08
C PHE A 6 -3.97 -27.37 11.27
N HIS A 7 -3.73 -26.07 11.30
CA HIS A 7 -4.38 -25.12 10.41
C HIS A 7 -3.41 -24.68 9.31
N HIS A 8 -3.93 -24.48 8.10
CA HIS A 8 -3.13 -24.13 6.93
C HIS A 8 -3.64 -22.85 6.29
N LEU A 9 -2.74 -21.91 6.01
CA LEU A 9 -2.99 -20.80 5.10
C LEU A 9 -2.18 -21.04 3.84
N LYS A 10 -2.82 -21.10 2.68
CA LYS A 10 -2.09 -21.13 1.40
C LYS A 10 -1.87 -19.71 0.92
N ILE A 11 -0.63 -19.43 0.55
CA ILE A 11 -0.19 -18.10 0.15
C ILE A 11 0.56 -18.16 -1.18
N ILE A 12 0.45 -17.06 -1.92
CA ILE A 12 1.31 -16.75 -3.05
C ILE A 12 1.96 -15.39 -2.74
N ASP A 13 3.29 -15.40 -2.69
CA ASP A 13 4.08 -14.20 -2.48
C ASP A 13 4.44 -13.60 -3.84
N SER A 14 4.41 -12.28 -3.88
CA SER A 14 4.92 -11.47 -4.99
C SER A 14 5.64 -10.25 -4.43
N HIS A 15 6.37 -9.53 -5.27
CA HIS A 15 6.81 -8.18 -4.94
C HIS A 15 6.55 -7.23 -6.12
N THR A 16 6.15 -6.01 -5.80
CA THR A 16 6.01 -4.91 -6.76
C THR A 16 7.11 -3.91 -6.48
N CYS A 17 8.07 -3.76 -7.40
CA CYS A 17 9.20 -2.84 -7.20
C CYS A 17 10.01 -3.08 -5.90
N GLY A 18 9.93 -4.28 -5.33
CA GLY A 18 10.61 -4.68 -4.09
C GLY A 18 9.69 -4.69 -2.86
N GLU A 19 8.52 -4.07 -2.92
CA GLU A 19 7.54 -4.11 -1.83
C GLU A 19 6.74 -5.41 -1.89
N PRO A 20 6.77 -6.23 -0.83
CA PRO A 20 6.21 -7.57 -0.87
C PRO A 20 4.69 -7.57 -0.65
N THR A 21 4.00 -8.41 -1.42
CA THR A 21 2.57 -8.69 -1.28
C THR A 21 2.35 -10.18 -1.10
N ARG A 22 1.88 -10.58 0.07
CA ARG A 22 1.49 -11.95 0.41
C ARG A 22 -0.01 -12.13 0.24
N VAL A 23 -0.40 -12.84 -0.81
CA VAL A 23 -1.80 -13.10 -1.12
C VAL A 23 -2.23 -14.42 -0.47
N ILE A 24 -3.15 -14.36 0.49
CA ILE A 24 -3.82 -15.54 1.04
C ILE A 24 -4.88 -15.98 0.04
N ILE A 25 -4.71 -17.19 -0.50
CA ILE A 25 -5.62 -17.77 -1.50
C ILE A 25 -6.54 -18.85 -0.89
N GLU A 26 -6.23 -19.34 0.31
CA GLU A 26 -7.03 -20.32 1.05
C GLU A 26 -6.83 -20.11 2.55
N THR A 27 -7.94 -20.01 3.29
CA THR A 27 -7.97 -19.91 4.75
C THR A 27 -8.26 -21.28 5.40
N PRO A 28 -7.91 -21.49 6.68
CA PRO A 28 -8.30 -22.71 7.39
C PRO A 28 -9.81 -22.91 7.48
N ASN A 29 -10.22 -24.18 7.59
CA ASN A 29 -11.59 -24.53 7.96
C ASN A 29 -11.96 -23.88 9.31
N GLY A 30 -13.21 -23.40 9.43
CA GLY A 30 -13.71 -22.75 10.64
C GLY A 30 -13.62 -21.22 10.63
N VAL A 31 -13.04 -20.61 9.58
CA VAL A 31 -13.20 -19.19 9.29
C VAL A 31 -14.52 -18.99 8.55
N SER A 32 -15.50 -18.37 9.21
CA SER A 32 -16.86 -18.20 8.70
C SER A 32 -17.22 -16.73 8.54
N GLY A 33 -18.11 -16.40 7.61
CA GLY A 33 -18.58 -15.02 7.43
C GLY A 33 -17.71 -14.18 6.48
N LEU A 34 -16.48 -14.61 6.18
CA LEU A 34 -15.62 -13.96 5.17
C LEU A 34 -16.04 -14.28 3.72
N ASP A 35 -17.07 -15.10 3.53
CA ASP A 35 -17.68 -15.48 2.26
C ASP A 35 -18.97 -14.71 1.94
N LYS A 36 -19.45 -13.85 2.86
CA LYS A 36 -20.73 -13.15 2.75
C LYS A 36 -20.59 -11.65 2.99
N GLY A 37 -21.55 -10.88 2.50
CA GLY A 37 -21.56 -9.43 2.63
C GLY A 37 -20.50 -8.75 1.76
N SER A 38 -20.46 -7.42 1.88
CA SER A 38 -19.52 -6.56 1.18
C SER A 38 -18.08 -6.80 1.64
N MET A 39 -17.09 -6.33 0.87
CA MET A 39 -15.69 -6.37 1.31
C MET A 39 -15.46 -5.61 2.63
N MET A 40 -16.26 -4.58 2.91
CA MET A 40 -16.21 -3.87 4.18
C MET A 40 -16.75 -4.71 5.35
N ASP A 41 -17.88 -5.41 5.16
CA ASP A 41 -18.42 -6.31 6.18
C ASP A 41 -17.41 -7.42 6.52
N ARG A 42 -16.78 -8.00 5.49
CA ARG A 42 -15.74 -9.03 5.65
C ARG A 42 -14.49 -8.48 6.32
N ARG A 43 -14.07 -7.24 6.01
CA ARG A 43 -12.96 -6.57 6.70
C ARG A 43 -13.26 -6.40 8.19
N ILE A 44 -14.49 -5.99 8.55
CA ILE A 44 -14.91 -5.84 9.95
C ILE A 44 -14.84 -7.19 10.66
N ILE A 45 -15.45 -8.24 10.08
CA ILE A 45 -15.39 -9.60 10.65
C ILE A 45 -13.94 -10.08 10.79
N MET A 46 -13.10 -9.85 9.77
CA MET A 46 -11.69 -10.23 9.83
C MET A 46 -10.96 -9.49 10.96
N SER A 47 -11.22 -8.20 11.14
CA SER A 47 -10.61 -7.38 12.18
C SER A 47 -11.09 -7.75 13.59
N ASP A 48 -12.38 -7.99 13.77
CA ASP A 48 -12.98 -8.19 15.10
C ASP A 48 -12.83 -9.63 15.59
N ASP A 49 -13.01 -10.61 14.69
CA ASP A 49 -13.10 -12.02 15.06
C ASP A 49 -11.87 -12.85 14.60
N TYR A 50 -11.18 -12.41 13.55
CA TYR A 50 -10.15 -13.21 12.87
C TYR A 50 -8.82 -12.48 12.64
N ASP A 51 -8.47 -11.50 13.48
CA ASP A 51 -7.24 -10.72 13.30
C ASP A 51 -5.97 -11.58 13.37
N TRP A 52 -6.08 -12.75 14.00
CA TRP A 52 -5.02 -13.76 14.00
C TRP A 52 -4.62 -14.20 12.58
N ILE A 53 -5.49 -14.12 11.57
CA ILE A 53 -5.12 -14.41 10.17
C ILE A 53 -4.08 -13.40 9.70
N ARG A 54 -4.29 -12.11 9.99
CA ARG A 54 -3.35 -11.02 9.66
C ARG A 54 -2.02 -11.24 10.37
N THR A 55 -2.03 -11.42 11.69
CA THR A 55 -0.79 -11.55 12.48
C THR A 55 -0.02 -12.82 12.13
N THR A 56 -0.71 -13.96 11.94
CA THR A 56 -0.08 -15.22 11.50
C THR A 56 0.57 -15.09 10.12
N CYS A 57 -0.06 -14.32 9.22
CA CYS A 57 0.41 -14.13 7.85
C CYS A 57 1.65 -13.22 7.78
N LEU A 58 1.67 -12.16 8.58
CA LEU A 58 2.64 -11.06 8.42
C LEU A 58 3.71 -10.97 9.50
N HIS A 59 3.43 -11.37 10.74
CA HIS A 59 4.38 -11.22 11.82
C HIS A 59 5.42 -12.34 11.81
N GLU A 60 6.56 -12.07 12.44
CA GLU A 60 7.55 -13.11 12.73
C GLU A 60 6.89 -14.23 13.56
N PRO A 61 7.25 -15.50 13.34
CA PRO A 61 8.37 -15.98 12.54
C PRO A 61 8.04 -16.26 11.05
N ARG A 62 6.81 -15.99 10.61
CA ARG A 62 6.32 -16.39 9.27
C ARG A 62 6.44 -15.27 8.24
N GLY A 63 6.38 -14.02 8.68
CA GLY A 63 6.61 -12.83 7.88
C GLY A 63 7.63 -11.89 8.54
N HIS A 64 7.52 -10.61 8.22
CA HIS A 64 8.31 -9.53 8.78
C HIS A 64 7.54 -8.21 8.65
N ASN A 65 7.95 -7.17 9.38
CA ASN A 65 7.18 -5.91 9.49
C ASN A 65 6.86 -5.20 8.17
N ALA A 66 7.68 -5.40 7.13
CA ALA A 66 7.46 -4.82 5.81
C ALA A 66 6.46 -5.60 4.94
N MET A 67 5.96 -6.75 5.38
CA MET A 67 5.03 -7.54 4.59
C MET A 67 3.66 -6.88 4.53
N VAL A 68 3.12 -6.68 3.32
CA VAL A 68 1.71 -6.35 3.11
C VAL A 68 0.97 -7.62 2.71
N GLY A 69 -0.16 -7.87 3.37
CA GLY A 69 -1.01 -9.01 3.10
C GLY A 69 -2.26 -8.62 2.31
N ALA A 70 -2.76 -9.57 1.53
CA ALA A 70 -4.01 -9.47 0.81
C ALA A 70 -4.81 -10.76 1.01
N LEU A 71 -6.01 -10.70 1.56
CA LEU A 71 -6.93 -11.82 1.55
C LEU A 71 -7.72 -11.78 0.24
N LEU A 72 -7.55 -12.81 -0.59
CA LEU A 72 -8.30 -12.97 -1.82
C LEU A 72 -9.69 -13.53 -1.48
N CYS A 73 -10.73 -12.86 -1.97
CA CYS A 73 -12.12 -13.17 -1.70
C CYS A 73 -12.89 -13.41 -3.00
N GLU A 74 -13.94 -14.23 -2.94
CA GLU A 74 -14.95 -14.23 -3.99
C GLU A 74 -15.69 -12.87 -3.99
N PRO A 75 -15.83 -12.23 -5.16
CA PRO A 75 -16.47 -10.92 -5.27
C PRO A 75 -17.99 -11.03 -5.05
N VAL A 76 -18.59 -9.94 -4.60
CA VAL A 76 -20.05 -9.78 -4.51
C VAL A 76 -20.62 -9.42 -5.88
N ASN A 77 -19.99 -8.48 -6.57
CA ASN A 77 -20.32 -8.10 -7.94
C ASN A 77 -19.78 -9.15 -8.92
N PRO A 78 -20.64 -9.82 -9.72
CA PRO A 78 -20.19 -10.83 -10.68
C PRO A 78 -19.35 -10.25 -11.84
N ASP A 79 -19.36 -8.93 -12.04
CA ASP A 79 -18.52 -8.24 -13.04
C ASP A 79 -17.11 -7.95 -12.50
N CYS A 80 -16.83 -8.26 -11.23
CA CYS A 80 -15.48 -8.20 -10.65
C CYS A 80 -14.84 -9.58 -10.70
N ILE A 81 -13.52 -9.65 -10.92
CA ILE A 81 -12.80 -10.92 -10.99
C ILE A 81 -12.44 -11.48 -9.60
N ALA A 82 -12.44 -10.63 -8.58
CA ALA A 82 -12.09 -10.94 -7.20
C ALA A 82 -12.51 -9.80 -6.27
N GLY A 83 -12.66 -10.12 -5.00
CA GLY A 83 -12.57 -9.16 -3.90
C GLY A 83 -11.22 -9.27 -3.20
N VAL A 84 -10.77 -8.19 -2.56
CA VAL A 84 -9.52 -8.18 -1.79
C VAL A 84 -9.64 -7.36 -0.52
N ILE A 85 -9.05 -7.86 0.57
CA ILE A 85 -8.87 -7.10 1.82
C ILE A 85 -7.38 -6.98 2.10
N PHE A 86 -6.86 -5.76 2.12
CA PHE A 86 -5.45 -5.48 2.39
C PHE A 86 -5.20 -5.21 3.87
N PHE A 87 -4.03 -5.64 4.36
CA PHE A 87 -3.60 -5.47 5.74
C PHE A 87 -2.06 -5.42 5.85
N ASN A 88 -1.55 -4.83 6.93
CA ASN A 88 -0.13 -4.71 7.23
C ASN A 88 0.16 -5.16 8.67
N ASN A 89 1.38 -4.90 9.14
CA ASN A 89 1.83 -5.28 10.48
C ASN A 89 1.01 -4.65 11.62
N VAL A 90 0.35 -3.51 11.40
CA VAL A 90 -0.40 -2.78 12.44
C VAL A 90 -1.93 -2.83 12.27
N GLY A 91 -2.46 -3.14 11.09
CA GLY A 91 -3.90 -3.18 10.88
C GLY A 91 -4.32 -3.38 9.42
N TYR A 92 -5.48 -2.83 9.06
CA TYR A 92 -6.12 -3.01 7.76
C TYR A 92 -6.06 -1.75 6.92
N LEU A 93 -5.72 -1.90 5.64
CA LEU A 93 -5.57 -0.79 4.71
C LEU A 93 -6.88 -0.51 3.96
N SER A 94 -7.11 0.77 3.67
CA SER A 94 -8.21 1.21 2.80
C SER A 94 -7.92 0.89 1.33
N SER A 95 -6.73 1.26 0.86
CA SER A 95 -6.26 1.03 -0.52
C SER A 95 -4.77 0.69 -0.54
N CYS A 96 -4.37 -0.15 -1.50
CA CYS A 96 -2.97 -0.52 -1.71
C CYS A 96 -2.71 -0.77 -3.21
N ILE A 97 -2.07 0.18 -3.89
CA ILE A 97 -1.81 0.04 -5.33
C ILE A 97 -0.75 -1.03 -5.61
N HIS A 98 0.38 -1.05 -4.87
CA HIS A 98 1.41 -2.07 -5.08
C HIS A 98 0.84 -3.48 -4.83
N GLY A 99 -0.06 -3.60 -3.85
CA GLY A 99 -0.77 -4.84 -3.52
C GLY A 99 -1.79 -5.22 -4.59
N THR A 100 -2.48 -4.24 -5.20
CA THR A 100 -3.39 -4.50 -6.34
C THR A 100 -2.62 -5.00 -7.56
N ILE A 101 -1.45 -4.43 -7.84
CA ILE A 101 -0.53 -4.91 -8.89
C ILE A 101 -0.08 -6.34 -8.56
N GLY A 102 0.33 -6.60 -7.32
CA GLY A 102 0.72 -7.94 -6.84
C GLY A 102 -0.41 -8.97 -6.95
N VAL A 103 -1.62 -8.63 -6.51
CA VAL A 103 -2.82 -9.48 -6.63
C VAL A 103 -3.14 -9.78 -8.09
N THR A 104 -3.04 -8.79 -8.97
CA THR A 104 -3.26 -8.98 -10.42
C THR A 104 -2.25 -9.95 -11.00
N ALA A 105 -0.96 -9.81 -10.67
CA ALA A 105 0.09 -10.74 -11.08
C ALA A 105 -0.13 -12.16 -10.50
N THR A 106 -0.56 -12.26 -9.24
CA THR A 106 -0.92 -13.53 -8.61
C THR A 106 -2.10 -14.22 -9.30
N LEU A 107 -3.15 -13.49 -9.65
CA LEU A 107 -4.30 -14.03 -10.38
C LEU A 107 -3.90 -14.52 -11.79
N ALA A 108 -3.03 -13.77 -12.48
CA ALA A 108 -2.49 -14.18 -13.77
C ALA A 108 -1.64 -15.46 -13.64
N HIS A 109 -0.79 -15.54 -12.62
CA HIS A 109 0.01 -16.73 -12.30
C HIS A 109 -0.85 -17.96 -12.00
N MET A 110 -1.96 -17.77 -11.26
CA MET A 110 -2.99 -18.79 -11.01
C MET A 110 -3.83 -19.13 -12.24
N LYS A 111 -3.57 -18.49 -13.40
CA LYS A 111 -4.33 -18.64 -14.66
C LYS A 111 -5.82 -18.31 -14.51
N LYS A 112 -6.16 -17.41 -13.59
CA LYS A 112 -7.53 -16.93 -13.37
C LYS A 112 -7.90 -15.79 -14.31
N ILE A 113 -6.90 -15.04 -14.79
CA ILE A 113 -7.06 -13.91 -15.71
C ILE A 113 -5.99 -13.95 -16.81
N SER A 114 -6.24 -13.22 -17.89
CA SER A 114 -5.27 -12.90 -18.96
C SER A 114 -5.11 -11.39 -19.08
N ALA A 115 -4.25 -10.92 -20.00
CA ALA A 115 -4.18 -9.50 -20.33
C ALA A 115 -5.57 -8.91 -20.64
N GLY A 116 -5.80 -7.68 -20.19
CA GLY A 116 -7.08 -6.99 -20.24
C GLY A 116 -7.42 -6.21 -18.97
N THR A 117 -8.59 -5.57 -18.99
CA THR A 117 -9.09 -4.76 -17.87
C THR A 117 -9.93 -5.59 -16.91
N HIS A 118 -9.57 -5.53 -15.62
CA HIS A 118 -10.17 -6.32 -14.55
C HIS A 118 -10.66 -5.40 -13.43
N ARG A 119 -11.85 -5.68 -12.90
CA ARG A 119 -12.40 -4.98 -11.73
C ARG A 119 -12.20 -5.82 -10.48
N ILE A 120 -11.70 -5.20 -9.42
CA ILE A 120 -11.44 -5.83 -8.12
C ILE A 120 -12.22 -5.08 -7.06
N GLU A 121 -13.00 -5.78 -6.24
CA GLU A 121 -13.68 -5.17 -5.11
C GLU A 121 -12.73 -4.96 -3.93
N THR A 122 -12.79 -3.81 -3.28
CA THR A 122 -12.07 -3.52 -2.04
C THR A 122 -13.06 -2.99 -0.98
N PRO A 123 -12.67 -2.91 0.31
CA PRO A 123 -13.53 -2.35 1.36
C PRO A 123 -13.98 -0.91 1.10
N VAL A 124 -13.26 -0.15 0.26
CA VAL A 124 -13.57 1.26 -0.04
C VAL A 124 -14.14 1.48 -1.45
N GLY A 125 -14.48 0.39 -2.15
CA GLY A 125 -15.04 0.43 -3.48
C GLY A 125 -14.24 -0.39 -4.49
N GLU A 126 -14.68 -0.36 -5.74
CA GLU A 126 -14.05 -1.11 -6.81
C GLU A 126 -12.86 -0.36 -7.38
N VAL A 127 -11.78 -1.10 -7.67
CA VAL A 127 -10.62 -0.59 -8.40
C VAL A 127 -10.52 -1.29 -9.74
N THR A 128 -9.95 -0.59 -10.73
CA THR A 128 -9.71 -1.15 -12.06
C THR A 128 -8.22 -1.40 -12.23
N ALA A 129 -7.85 -2.63 -12.55
CA ALA A 129 -6.49 -3.04 -12.89
C ALA A 129 -6.45 -3.52 -14.35
N GLU A 130 -5.63 -2.87 -15.17
CA GLU A 130 -5.36 -3.27 -16.54
C GLU A 130 -4.06 -4.06 -16.57
N LEU A 131 -4.13 -5.36 -16.83
CA LEU A 131 -2.98 -6.22 -17.04
C LEU A 131 -2.56 -6.13 -18.52
N HIS A 132 -1.34 -5.68 -18.77
CA HIS A 132 -0.77 -5.54 -20.11
C HIS A 132 -0.11 -6.83 -20.58
N ASP A 133 0.11 -6.96 -21.88
CA ASP A 133 0.75 -8.14 -22.49
C ASP A 133 2.20 -8.36 -22.01
N ASP A 134 2.88 -7.28 -21.58
CA ASP A 134 4.23 -7.36 -21.01
C ASP A 134 4.26 -7.71 -19.51
N GLY A 135 3.08 -7.93 -18.91
CA GLY A 135 2.90 -8.26 -17.50
C GLY A 135 2.90 -7.05 -16.56
N SER A 136 3.08 -5.82 -17.06
CA SER A 136 2.84 -4.62 -16.27
C SER A 136 1.34 -4.46 -15.98
N VAL A 137 1.02 -3.75 -14.90
CA VAL A 137 -0.36 -3.50 -14.47
C VAL A 137 -0.56 -2.02 -14.23
N THR A 138 -1.55 -1.44 -14.90
CA THR A 138 -2.03 -0.08 -14.63
C THR A 138 -3.24 -0.14 -13.71
N VAL A 139 -3.12 0.47 -12.52
CA VAL A 139 -4.22 0.62 -11.57
C VAL A 139 -4.81 2.03 -11.71
N THR A 140 -6.11 2.10 -11.99
CA THR A 140 -6.87 3.34 -11.92
C THR A 140 -7.32 3.54 -10.47
N ASN A 141 -6.78 4.56 -9.82
CA ASN A 141 -7.00 4.82 -8.40
C ASN A 141 -8.26 5.69 -8.16
N VAL A 142 -8.63 5.87 -6.90
CA VAL A 142 -9.69 6.76 -6.47
C VAL A 142 -9.34 8.24 -6.70
N PRO A 143 -10.34 9.15 -6.71
CA PRO A 143 -10.09 10.59 -6.76
C PRO A 143 -9.06 11.04 -5.72
N SER A 144 -8.06 11.77 -6.18
CA SER A 144 -6.92 12.25 -5.41
C SER A 144 -6.81 13.77 -5.51
N TYR A 145 -6.37 14.42 -4.44
CA TYR A 145 -6.34 15.88 -4.36
C TYR A 145 -5.39 16.38 -3.26
N ARG A 146 -4.88 17.60 -3.42
CA ARG A 146 -4.17 18.31 -2.36
C ARG A 146 -5.18 19.00 -1.45
N TYR A 147 -5.09 18.74 -0.15
CA TYR A 147 -5.94 19.37 0.86
C TYR A 147 -5.32 20.66 1.39
N GLN A 148 -4.06 20.63 1.81
CA GLN A 148 -3.34 21.81 2.30
C GLN A 148 -1.99 21.93 1.59
N LYS A 149 -1.60 23.17 1.27
CA LYS A 149 -0.35 23.49 0.59
C LYS A 149 0.59 24.24 1.52
N ASN A 150 1.88 23.90 1.52
CA ASN A 150 2.92 24.59 2.29
C ASN A 150 2.61 24.71 3.79
N VAL A 151 2.14 23.63 4.41
CA VAL A 151 1.99 23.51 5.86
C VAL A 151 3.37 23.44 6.49
N SER A 152 3.71 24.42 7.34
CA SER A 152 4.99 24.46 8.06
C SER A 152 4.79 24.06 9.53
N ILE A 153 5.56 23.08 10.00
CA ILE A 153 5.53 22.60 11.39
C ILE A 153 6.94 22.51 11.97
N LYS A 154 7.05 22.68 13.29
CA LYS A 154 8.32 22.50 14.00
C LYS A 154 8.48 21.04 14.37
N VAL A 155 9.54 20.41 13.86
CA VAL A 155 9.89 19.02 14.14
C VAL A 155 11.06 19.01 15.13
N PRO A 156 10.88 18.43 16.33
CA PRO A 156 11.95 18.32 17.32
C PRO A 156 13.23 17.69 16.73
N GLY A 157 14.36 18.39 16.87
CA GLY A 157 15.65 17.93 16.34
C GLY A 157 15.89 18.20 14.85
N HIS A 158 14.89 18.66 14.10
CA HIS A 158 14.97 18.85 12.64
C HIS A 158 14.56 20.26 12.16
N GLY A 159 14.09 21.14 13.06
CA GLY A 159 13.78 22.53 12.72
C GLY A 159 12.36 22.68 12.16
N THR A 160 12.17 23.58 11.19
CA THR A 160 10.86 23.78 10.54
C THR A 160 10.83 22.98 9.24
N VAL A 161 9.83 22.11 9.10
CA VAL A 161 9.58 21.31 7.90
C VAL A 161 8.32 21.84 7.24
N THR A 162 8.37 22.06 5.92
CA THR A 162 7.23 22.48 5.11
C THR A 162 6.83 21.38 4.14
N GLY A 163 5.53 21.15 3.99
CA GLY A 163 5.01 20.14 3.08
C GLY A 163 3.56 20.37 2.70
N ASP A 164 3.04 19.49 1.86
CA ASP A 164 1.63 19.46 1.48
C ASP A 164 0.92 18.33 2.23
N VAL A 165 -0.34 18.53 2.58
CA VAL A 165 -1.24 17.44 3.01
C VAL A 165 -2.11 17.07 1.82
N ALA A 166 -2.05 15.82 1.38
CA ALA A 166 -2.81 15.37 0.22
C ALA A 166 -3.36 13.95 0.38
N TRP A 167 -4.44 13.69 -0.34
CA TRP A 167 -5.12 12.42 -0.38
C TRP A 167 -4.83 11.70 -1.69
N GLY A 168 -4.40 10.44 -1.60
CA GLY A 168 -4.15 9.55 -2.72
C GLY A 168 -4.77 8.16 -2.58
N GLY A 169 -5.77 8.03 -1.69
CA GLY A 169 -6.28 6.75 -1.18
C GLY A 169 -5.87 6.46 0.27
N ASN A 170 -4.77 7.08 0.73
CA ASN A 170 -4.43 7.30 2.13
C ASN A 170 -4.02 8.78 2.30
N TRP A 171 -3.87 9.24 3.54
CA TRP A 171 -3.40 10.60 3.86
C TRP A 171 -1.87 10.66 3.90
N PHE A 172 -1.30 11.59 3.14
CA PHE A 172 0.15 11.80 3.05
C PHE A 172 0.53 13.20 3.47
N PHE A 173 1.66 13.32 4.16
CA PHE A 173 2.43 14.55 4.27
C PHE A 173 3.61 14.49 3.29
N LEU A 174 3.62 15.37 2.30
CA LEU A 174 4.57 15.38 1.20
C LEU A 174 5.57 16.52 1.40
N THR A 175 6.84 16.20 1.64
CA THR A 175 7.87 17.21 1.87
C THR A 175 9.11 16.98 1.01
N LYS A 176 9.89 18.04 0.83
CA LYS A 176 11.25 17.99 0.28
C LYS A 176 12.29 18.49 1.29
N ASP A 177 11.85 18.86 2.50
CA ASP A 177 12.68 19.51 3.52
C ASP A 177 13.38 18.44 4.36
N TYR A 178 14.25 17.66 3.70
CA TYR A 178 15.12 16.67 4.32
C TYR A 178 16.58 17.01 3.99
N ASP A 179 17.39 17.16 5.04
CA ASP A 179 18.82 17.47 4.93
C ASP A 179 19.64 16.18 4.81
N GLY A 180 19.55 15.55 3.64
CA GLY A 180 20.24 14.31 3.30
C GLY A 180 19.80 13.70 1.97
N ASP A 181 20.48 12.62 1.56
CA ASP A 181 20.15 11.92 0.32
C ASP A 181 19.09 10.85 0.53
N ILE A 182 18.18 10.71 -0.44
CA ILE A 182 17.25 9.58 -0.48
C ILE A 182 17.97 8.38 -1.10
N SER A 183 18.53 7.52 -0.24
CA SER A 183 19.22 6.31 -0.68
C SER A 183 19.10 5.19 0.34
N ILE A 184 19.46 3.97 -0.07
CA ILE A 184 19.41 2.79 0.79
C ILE A 184 20.32 2.91 2.00
N GLU A 185 21.47 3.58 1.86
CA GLU A 185 22.42 3.82 2.94
C GLU A 185 21.84 4.72 4.03
N ASN A 186 20.87 5.56 3.68
CA ASN A 186 20.26 6.55 4.56
C ASN A 186 18.91 6.13 5.12
N ILE A 187 18.43 4.90 4.88
CA ILE A 187 17.12 4.42 5.38
C ILE A 187 16.95 4.68 6.87
N ALA A 188 17.96 4.42 7.70
CA ALA A 188 17.86 4.66 9.14
C ALA A 188 17.63 6.13 9.50
N SER A 189 18.29 7.05 8.77
CA SER A 189 18.13 8.50 8.96
C SER A 189 16.78 8.99 8.45
N LEU A 190 16.37 8.52 7.26
CA LEU A 190 15.07 8.80 6.65
C LEU A 190 13.90 8.34 7.53
N THR A 191 13.99 7.12 8.07
CA THR A 191 12.99 6.59 9.03
C THR A 191 12.95 7.45 10.28
N LYS A 192 14.11 7.77 10.90
CA LYS A 192 14.15 8.58 12.13
C LYS A 192 13.51 9.96 11.91
N PHE A 193 13.85 10.63 10.82
CA PHE A 193 13.26 11.93 10.46
C PHE A 193 11.75 11.80 10.25
N SER A 194 11.32 10.81 9.47
CA SER A 194 9.91 10.62 9.13
C SER A 194 9.07 10.27 10.36
N SER A 195 9.59 9.48 11.29
CA SER A 195 8.91 9.18 12.56
C SER A 195 8.76 10.43 13.43
N ALA A 196 9.80 11.27 13.52
CA ALA A 196 9.72 12.54 14.25
C ALA A 196 8.72 13.50 13.61
N LEU A 197 8.66 13.53 12.27
CA LEU A 197 7.70 14.33 11.51
C LEU A 197 6.26 13.83 11.70
N ALA A 198 6.03 12.51 11.64
CA ALA A 198 4.72 11.91 11.91
C ALA A 198 4.22 12.27 13.32
N GLN A 199 5.07 12.16 14.33
CA GLN A 199 4.72 12.56 15.70
C GLN A 199 4.41 14.07 15.78
N ALA A 200 5.20 14.91 15.13
CA ALA A 200 4.96 16.36 15.12
C ALA A 200 3.62 16.72 14.45
N LEU A 201 3.19 16.00 13.40
CA LEU A 201 1.87 16.21 12.79
C LEU A 201 0.75 15.94 13.79
N VAL A 202 0.85 14.86 14.58
CA VAL A 202 -0.11 14.54 15.64
C VAL A 202 -0.13 15.62 16.72
N ASP A 203 1.05 16.00 17.24
CA ASP A 203 1.16 17.01 18.31
C ASP A 203 0.59 18.37 17.86
N HIS A 204 0.78 18.73 16.59
CA HIS A 204 0.26 19.95 15.98
C HIS A 204 -1.16 19.83 15.42
N HIS A 205 -1.82 18.67 15.58
CA HIS A 205 -3.18 18.41 15.09
C HIS A 205 -3.34 18.65 13.58
N ILE A 206 -2.31 18.29 12.79
CA ILE A 206 -2.36 18.31 11.34
C ILE A 206 -3.01 17.00 10.88
N VAL A 207 -4.22 17.12 10.34
CA VAL A 207 -5.09 16.00 9.97
C VAL A 207 -5.58 16.13 8.54
N GLY A 208 -6.09 15.03 7.99
CA GLY A 208 -6.85 15.01 6.76
C GLY A 208 -8.14 15.86 6.83
N SER A 209 -8.77 16.08 5.68
CA SER A 209 -10.01 16.88 5.61
C SER A 209 -11.20 16.25 6.35
N ASP A 210 -11.14 14.95 6.61
CA ASP A 210 -12.10 14.14 7.38
C ASP A 210 -11.72 14.02 8.86
N GLY A 211 -10.63 14.68 9.29
CA GLY A 211 -10.10 14.58 10.64
C GLY A 211 -9.24 13.34 10.89
N ALA A 212 -8.98 12.51 9.87
CA ALA A 212 -8.12 11.34 10.01
C ALA A 212 -6.64 11.73 10.18
N VAL A 213 -5.88 10.85 10.84
CA VAL A 213 -4.44 11.03 11.03
C VAL A 213 -3.73 10.97 9.67
N VAL A 214 -2.77 11.86 9.47
CA VAL A 214 -1.83 11.78 8.34
C VAL A 214 -0.70 10.83 8.72
N ASP A 215 -0.88 9.56 8.37
CA ASP A 215 -0.09 8.44 8.87
C ASP A 215 1.00 7.95 7.88
N HIS A 216 1.07 8.54 6.68
CA HIS A 216 2.14 8.33 5.73
C HIS A 216 2.97 9.60 5.54
N ILE A 217 4.30 9.46 5.61
CA ILE A 217 5.24 10.54 5.35
C ILE A 217 6.01 10.21 4.08
N GLU A 218 5.97 11.11 3.10
CA GLU A 218 6.73 10.94 1.86
C GLU A 218 7.70 12.10 1.65
N ILE A 219 8.98 11.75 1.59
CA ILE A 219 10.08 12.69 1.32
C ILE A 219 10.42 12.57 -0.15
N PHE A 220 10.47 13.69 -0.87
CA PHE A 220 10.85 13.78 -2.26
C PHE A 220 12.22 14.42 -2.42
N GLY A 221 13.00 13.87 -3.35
CA GLY A 221 14.33 14.35 -3.70
C GLY A 221 14.52 14.41 -5.21
N ASP A 222 15.73 14.77 -5.60
CA ASP A 222 16.11 14.92 -7.00
C ASP A 222 15.96 13.60 -7.79
N PRO A 223 15.67 13.69 -9.10
CA PRO A 223 15.53 12.54 -9.97
C PRO A 223 16.81 11.72 -10.07
N THR A 224 16.64 10.42 -10.32
CA THR A 224 17.73 9.56 -10.77
C THR A 224 17.91 9.77 -12.27
N GLN A 225 19.07 10.26 -12.69
CA GLN A 225 19.30 10.73 -14.07
C GLN A 225 18.97 9.66 -15.11
N GLY A 226 18.04 9.98 -16.02
CA GLY A 226 17.61 9.08 -17.10
C GLY A 226 16.65 7.96 -16.65
N VAL A 227 16.33 7.90 -15.36
CA VAL A 227 15.46 6.88 -14.76
C VAL A 227 14.11 7.48 -14.36
N SER A 228 14.10 8.63 -13.70
CA SER A 228 12.89 9.20 -13.11
C SER A 228 12.79 10.72 -13.22
N ASP A 229 11.59 11.25 -12.98
CA ASP A 229 11.32 12.68 -12.83
C ASP A 229 11.49 13.14 -11.36
N SER A 230 11.55 12.18 -10.43
CA SER A 230 11.69 12.39 -8.99
C SER A 230 12.03 11.07 -8.31
N ARG A 231 12.51 11.15 -7.07
CA ARG A 231 12.76 10.00 -6.18
C ARG A 231 12.10 10.24 -4.83
N SER A 232 11.60 9.19 -4.18
CA SER A 232 10.97 9.31 -2.87
C SER A 232 11.32 8.21 -1.88
N PHE A 233 11.20 8.55 -0.60
CA PHE A 233 11.17 7.64 0.52
C PHE A 233 9.80 7.77 1.20
N VAL A 234 9.15 6.64 1.49
CA VAL A 234 7.83 6.62 2.12
C VAL A 234 7.91 5.87 3.44
N LEU A 235 7.54 6.52 4.54
CA LEU A 235 7.28 5.86 5.82
C LEU A 235 5.79 5.49 5.90
N CYS A 236 5.51 4.22 6.14
CA CYS A 236 4.17 3.70 6.37
C CYS A 236 3.80 3.73 7.87
N PRO A 237 2.51 3.59 8.23
CA PRO A 237 2.03 3.71 9.62
C PRO A 237 2.70 2.76 10.61
N GLY A 238 3.14 1.58 10.13
CA GLY A 238 3.82 0.57 10.93
C GLY A 238 5.33 0.77 11.11
N LEU A 239 5.85 1.97 10.82
CA LEU A 239 7.27 2.35 10.85
C LEU A 239 8.18 1.58 9.88
N ALA A 240 7.60 0.72 9.04
CA ALA A 240 8.26 0.18 7.86
C ALA A 240 8.23 1.21 6.73
N TYR A 241 9.26 1.24 5.90
CA TYR A 241 9.28 2.05 4.69
C TYR A 241 8.75 1.26 3.49
N ASP A 242 8.16 1.93 2.51
CA ASP A 242 7.76 1.29 1.25
C ASP A 242 9.00 1.15 0.33
N ARG A 243 9.25 -0.07 -0.17
CA ARG A 243 10.35 -0.36 -1.12
C ARG A 243 9.98 0.09 -2.53
N SER A 244 8.69 0.15 -2.84
CA SER A 244 8.16 0.69 -4.07
C SER A 244 8.07 2.22 -4.00
N PRO A 245 7.78 2.90 -5.12
CA PRO A 245 7.50 4.34 -5.13
C PRO A 245 6.19 4.74 -4.43
N CYS A 246 5.50 3.78 -3.79
CA CYS A 246 4.18 3.91 -3.16
C CYS A 246 3.12 4.46 -4.12
N GLY A 247 2.25 3.61 -4.67
CA GLY A 247 1.28 4.08 -5.67
C GLY A 247 0.27 5.10 -5.15
N THR A 248 -0.17 4.99 -3.89
CA THR A 248 -1.07 5.98 -3.27
C THR A 248 -0.34 7.28 -2.91
N GLY A 249 0.94 7.21 -2.50
CA GLY A 249 1.79 8.39 -2.29
C GLY A 249 2.09 9.12 -3.60
N THR A 250 2.48 8.36 -4.63
CA THR A 250 2.61 8.85 -6.02
C THR A 250 1.29 9.48 -6.49
N SER A 251 0.13 8.86 -6.23
CA SER A 251 -1.18 9.45 -6.56
C SER A 251 -1.40 10.82 -5.92
N ALA A 252 -1.10 10.96 -4.63
CA ALA A 252 -1.16 12.24 -3.91
C ALA A 252 -0.18 13.27 -4.49
N LYS A 253 1.05 12.85 -4.84
CA LYS A 253 2.06 13.68 -5.48
C LYS A 253 1.61 14.21 -6.83
N LEU A 254 1.04 13.35 -7.69
CA LEU A 254 0.54 13.76 -9.01
C LEU A 254 -0.58 14.78 -8.87
N ALA A 255 -1.45 14.66 -7.87
CA ALA A 255 -2.48 15.66 -7.58
C ALA A 255 -1.86 17.02 -7.20
N CYS A 256 -0.82 17.04 -6.36
CA CYS A 256 -0.09 18.27 -6.01
C CYS A 256 0.61 18.88 -7.24
N LEU A 257 1.27 18.07 -8.07
CA LEU A 257 1.94 18.52 -9.30
C LEU A 257 0.94 19.10 -10.31
N HIS A 258 -0.21 18.44 -10.49
CA HIS A 258 -1.26 18.92 -11.38
C HIS A 258 -1.85 20.25 -10.88
N ALA A 259 -2.14 20.36 -9.57
CA ALA A 259 -2.64 21.58 -8.96
C ALA A 259 -1.65 22.76 -9.05
N ASP A 260 -0.34 22.47 -9.16
CA ASP A 260 0.71 23.47 -9.40
C ASP A 260 1.00 23.73 -10.89
N GLY A 261 0.26 23.10 -11.82
CA GLY A 261 0.46 23.23 -13.26
C GLY A 261 1.76 22.59 -13.76
N LYS A 262 2.38 21.71 -12.97
CA LYS A 262 3.65 21.03 -13.30
C LYS A 262 3.45 19.68 -14.01
N LEU A 263 2.22 19.17 -14.04
CA LEU A 263 1.87 17.93 -14.71
C LEU A 263 0.59 18.13 -15.52
N ALA A 264 0.69 18.00 -16.85
CA ALA A 264 -0.46 18.05 -17.73
C ALA A 264 -1.27 16.73 -17.68
N PRO A 265 -2.58 16.74 -17.98
CA PRO A 265 -3.37 15.52 -18.11
C PRO A 265 -2.72 14.52 -19.08
N LYS A 266 -2.72 13.23 -18.72
CA LYS A 266 -2.08 12.13 -19.49
C LYS A 266 -0.55 12.23 -19.67
N GLN A 267 0.11 13.29 -19.19
CA GLN A 267 1.57 13.33 -19.16
C GLN A 267 2.07 12.26 -18.19
N ILE A 268 3.04 11.47 -18.64
CA ILE A 268 3.69 10.46 -17.81
C ILE A 268 4.67 11.14 -16.85
N TRP A 269 4.61 10.72 -15.59
CA TRP A 269 5.55 11.04 -14.52
C TRP A 269 6.17 9.75 -14.03
N ARG A 270 7.50 9.67 -14.03
CA ARG A 270 8.26 8.53 -13.52
C ARG A 270 8.69 8.82 -12.09
N GLN A 271 8.11 8.10 -11.14
CA GLN A 271 8.47 8.21 -9.72
C GLN A 271 9.37 7.03 -9.34
N ALA A 272 10.60 7.33 -8.94
CA ALA A 272 11.51 6.34 -8.37
C ALA A 272 11.31 6.21 -6.85
N SER A 273 11.52 5.01 -6.32
CA SER A 273 11.61 4.76 -4.88
C SER A 273 13.04 4.98 -4.37
N VAL A 274 13.24 4.78 -3.07
CA VAL A 274 14.56 4.75 -2.42
C VAL A 274 15.48 3.65 -2.99
N LEU A 275 14.92 2.66 -3.70
CA LEU A 275 15.64 1.57 -4.39
C LEU A 275 15.84 1.82 -5.89
N ASP A 276 15.49 3.01 -6.40
CA ASP A 276 15.48 3.36 -7.82
C ASP A 276 14.56 2.49 -8.70
N THR A 277 13.64 1.73 -8.11
CA THR A 277 12.54 1.08 -8.84
C THR A 277 11.47 2.12 -9.18
N VAL A 278 10.78 1.97 -10.32
CA VAL A 278 9.95 3.04 -10.90
C VAL A 278 8.49 2.64 -11.07
N PHE A 279 7.60 3.57 -10.78
CA PHE A 279 6.23 3.60 -11.26
C PHE A 279 6.05 4.71 -12.28
N GLU A 280 5.22 4.44 -13.29
CA GLU A 280 4.76 5.45 -14.24
C GLU A 280 3.36 5.89 -13.84
N GLY A 281 3.19 7.20 -13.62
CA GLY A 281 1.95 7.80 -13.19
C GLY A 281 1.43 8.82 -14.18
N SER A 282 0.11 8.91 -14.33
CA SER A 282 -0.53 10.02 -15.04
C SER A 282 -1.88 10.35 -14.42
N VAL A 283 -2.48 11.47 -14.84
CA VAL A 283 -3.75 11.95 -14.24
C VAL A 283 -4.81 12.26 -15.29
N LYS A 284 -6.06 12.01 -14.92
CA LYS A 284 -7.26 12.49 -15.59
C LYS A 284 -8.01 13.47 -14.66
N PRO A 285 -8.17 14.75 -15.04
CA PRO A 285 -8.90 15.73 -14.22
C PRO A 285 -10.40 15.40 -14.09
N LEU A 286 -10.97 15.81 -12.96
CA LEU A 286 -12.41 15.83 -12.70
C LEU A 286 -12.92 17.27 -12.62
N GLU A 287 -14.23 17.47 -12.81
CA GLU A 287 -14.85 18.80 -12.78
C GLU A 287 -14.75 19.50 -11.42
N ASN A 288 -14.61 18.73 -10.33
CA ASN A 288 -14.50 19.23 -8.96
C ASN A 288 -13.06 19.62 -8.56
N GLY A 289 -12.11 19.63 -9.51
CA GLY A 289 -10.70 19.97 -9.26
C GLY A 289 -9.85 18.83 -8.71
N GLN A 290 -10.42 17.66 -8.46
CA GLN A 290 -9.67 16.44 -8.13
C GLN A 290 -9.13 15.79 -9.41
N VAL A 291 -8.24 14.80 -9.25
CA VAL A 291 -7.74 13.99 -10.36
C VAL A 291 -8.00 12.50 -10.10
N ILE A 292 -8.18 11.72 -11.17
CA ILE A 292 -8.07 10.26 -11.16
C ILE A 292 -6.65 9.91 -11.60
N PRO A 293 -5.79 9.42 -10.69
CA PRO A 293 -4.47 8.92 -11.04
C PRO A 293 -4.55 7.53 -11.65
N MET A 294 -3.73 7.27 -12.67
CA MET A 294 -3.42 5.92 -13.13
C MET A 294 -1.95 5.64 -12.86
N ILE A 295 -1.67 4.56 -12.14
CA ILE A 295 -0.31 4.16 -11.73
C ILE A 295 0.03 2.81 -12.36
N THR A 296 1.15 2.74 -13.05
CA THR A 296 1.64 1.54 -13.72
C THR A 296 2.91 1.04 -13.06
N GLY A 297 2.95 -0.27 -12.82
CA GLY A 297 4.13 -0.97 -12.32
C GLY A 297 4.07 -2.46 -12.63
N THR A 298 5.11 -3.19 -12.23
CA THR A 298 5.21 -4.63 -12.47
C THR A 298 5.44 -5.36 -11.16
N ALA A 299 4.68 -6.44 -10.95
CA ALA A 299 4.90 -7.39 -9.88
C ALA A 299 5.48 -8.70 -10.40
N TYR A 300 6.29 -9.35 -9.56
CA TYR A 300 6.86 -10.65 -9.84
C TYR A 300 6.46 -11.60 -8.72
N VAL A 301 5.77 -12.68 -9.08
CA VAL A 301 5.51 -13.81 -8.16
C VAL A 301 6.85 -14.43 -7.79
N ASN A 302 7.10 -14.58 -6.50
CA ASN A 302 8.39 -15.00 -5.97
C ASN A 302 8.30 -16.17 -4.98
N GLY A 303 7.10 -16.66 -4.66
CA GLY A 303 6.94 -17.86 -3.85
C GLY A 303 5.52 -18.38 -3.79
N GLU A 304 5.39 -19.68 -3.59
CA GLU A 304 4.15 -20.34 -3.18
C GLU A 304 4.45 -21.11 -1.90
N ALA A 305 3.61 -20.97 -0.89
CA ALA A 305 3.84 -21.63 0.39
C ALA A 305 2.53 -21.98 1.09
N THR A 306 2.64 -22.95 2.01
CA THR A 306 1.60 -23.23 3.00
C THR A 306 2.15 -22.87 4.36
N ILE A 307 1.56 -21.86 4.99
CA ILE A 307 1.83 -21.55 6.38
C ILE A 307 1.15 -22.61 7.24
N ILE A 308 1.94 -23.27 8.09
CA ILE A 308 1.46 -24.29 9.03
C ILE A 308 1.33 -23.65 10.42
N ILE A 309 0.15 -23.82 11.01
CA ILE A 309 -0.22 -23.32 12.32
C ILE A 309 -0.48 -24.54 13.20
N GLN A 310 0.39 -24.77 14.18
CA GLN A 310 0.23 -25.86 15.14
C GLN A 310 -0.40 -25.32 16.41
N ASP A 311 -1.38 -26.03 16.95
CA ASP A 311 -2.06 -25.55 18.16
C ASP A 311 -1.17 -25.40 19.38
N THR A 312 -0.09 -26.18 19.43
CA THR A 312 0.94 -26.17 20.48
C THR A 312 2.05 -25.15 20.26
N ASP A 313 2.10 -24.46 19.11
CA ASP A 313 3.07 -23.40 18.85
C ASP A 313 2.71 -22.16 19.69
N PRO A 314 3.57 -21.71 20.63
CA PRO A 314 3.30 -20.51 21.44
C PRO A 314 3.22 -19.23 20.60
N PHE A 315 3.75 -19.24 19.38
CA PHE A 315 3.71 -18.14 18.42
C PHE A 315 2.83 -18.47 17.21
N LYS A 316 1.82 -19.33 17.39
CA LYS A 316 0.90 -19.73 16.31
C LYS A 316 0.22 -18.54 15.62
N HIS A 317 0.02 -17.44 16.33
CA HIS A 317 -0.54 -16.18 15.81
C HIS A 317 0.51 -15.07 15.63
N GLY A 318 1.80 -15.42 15.54
CA GLY A 318 2.89 -14.46 15.40
C GLY A 318 3.36 -13.85 16.72
N ILE A 319 4.49 -13.15 16.66
CA ILE A 319 5.07 -12.39 17.78
C ILE A 319 4.49 -10.98 17.74
N ASN A 320 3.56 -10.69 18.66
CA ASN A 320 3.04 -9.35 18.84
C ASN A 320 4.03 -8.51 19.64
N ALA A 321 4.74 -7.60 18.97
CA ALA A 321 5.46 -6.50 19.63
C ALA A 321 4.47 -5.35 19.83
N ASN A 322 3.58 -5.47 20.82
CA ASN A 322 2.83 -4.33 21.34
C ASN A 322 3.66 -3.65 22.43
#